data_AF-A0A0T5VRX8-F1
#
_entry.id   AF-A0A0T5VRX8-F1
#
_cell.length_a   1.000
_cell.length_b   1.000
_cell.length_c   1.000
_cell.angle_alpha   90.00
_cell.angle_beta   90.00
_cell.angle_gamma   90.00
#
_symmetry.space_group_name_H-M   'P 1'
#
loop_
_entity.id
_entity.type
_entity.pdbx_description
1 polymer ?
#
loop_
_entity_poly.entity_id
_entity_poly.type
_entity_poly.pdbx_seq_one_letter_code
_entity_poly.pdbx_strand_id
1 'polypeptide(L)'
;MKKHLLYLFLFALALGSCKKDKTEPILGNVDDRLSETLKAYQTQLAGAQFGWKGYLLTDSKVTATFLFSFTDKNRTTMSADYATTPSESSYRLKALQRPTLLFDTYSTLHLIADPTPSKFGGETGEGFYSDFEFAFLSASADTIKLEGTFNKSKLVLVRSKSVTDNSSAFEAPDNMEATLSRLRTYFKRARVGDLDCEVRLEPNGRVLGFSYIDAGVLKTVKSNYFVSGSSLILFEPLVIGTSTITSLNGVSFDAATGFINASTNSGAALQIKEAIAPLKYDVTVAARFLANPVYGTYSECYTGFTVDGVIDAYGVRTIPNFFSIDYYPKITGQNYGAVRFWLGTAYGAYGPAIIPTVSVDGKISYVQDGSYGTAPVAIRPIITNTTNNFLKQGGFYVIQTDTKVYDMVAVADARSWITFE
;
A
#
# COMPACT_ATOMS: atom_id res chain seq x y z
N MET A 1 -47.18 4.49 -73.93
CA MET A 1 -45.82 5.04 -74.17
C MET A 1 -45.35 6.08 -73.13
N LYS A 2 -46.22 6.92 -72.52
CA LYS A 2 -45.79 7.95 -71.55
C LYS A 2 -45.43 7.46 -70.12
N LYS A 3 -45.92 6.29 -69.66
CA LYS A 3 -45.63 5.77 -68.31
C LYS A 3 -44.25 5.09 -68.19
N HIS A 4 -43.77 4.44 -69.24
CA HIS A 4 -42.46 3.75 -69.22
C HIS A 4 -41.28 4.72 -69.27
N LEU A 5 -41.45 5.90 -69.87
CA LEU A 5 -40.42 6.96 -69.85
C LEU A 5 -40.20 7.53 -68.43
N LEU A 6 -41.27 7.61 -67.63
CA LEU A 6 -41.19 8.09 -66.25
C LEU A 6 -40.40 7.12 -65.36
N TYR A 7 -40.62 5.82 -65.52
CA TYR A 7 -39.88 4.79 -64.77
C TYR A 7 -38.41 4.71 -65.21
N LEU A 8 -38.11 4.92 -66.50
CA LEU A 8 -36.74 4.97 -66.99
C LEU A 8 -35.99 6.20 -66.46
N PHE A 9 -36.68 7.34 -66.36
CA PHE A 9 -36.15 8.58 -65.80
C PHE A 9 -35.92 8.47 -64.28
N LEU A 10 -36.86 7.86 -63.54
CA LEU A 10 -36.70 7.59 -62.10
C LEU A 10 -35.54 6.62 -61.82
N PHE A 11 -35.34 5.61 -62.67
CA PHE A 11 -34.23 4.65 -62.56
C PHE A 11 -32.87 5.30 -62.88
N ALA A 12 -32.82 6.23 -63.85
CA ALA A 12 -31.63 7.01 -64.15
C ALA A 12 -31.27 8.00 -63.01
N LEU A 13 -32.27 8.60 -62.34
CA LEU A 13 -32.05 9.45 -61.15
C LEU A 13 -31.55 8.66 -59.94
N ALA A 14 -31.97 7.40 -59.77
CA ALA A 14 -31.49 6.53 -58.68
C ALA A 14 -30.01 6.16 -58.83
N LEU A 15 -29.47 6.13 -60.05
CA LEU A 15 -28.05 5.84 -60.33
C LEU A 15 -27.13 7.07 -60.17
N GLY A 16 -27.68 8.28 -60.06
CA GLY A 16 -26.92 9.53 -59.92
C GLY A 16 -26.67 10.00 -58.47
N SER A 17 -27.27 9.35 -57.46
CA SER A 17 -27.19 9.80 -56.07
C SER A 17 -25.96 9.31 -55.30
N CYS A 18 -25.13 8.46 -55.89
CA CYS A 18 -23.83 8.10 -55.32
C CYS A 18 -22.72 9.00 -55.88
N LYS A 19 -22.75 10.29 -55.52
CA LYS A 19 -21.46 10.95 -55.33
C LYS A 19 -20.81 10.22 -54.15
N LYS A 20 -19.69 9.55 -54.39
CA LYS A 20 -18.74 9.21 -53.33
C LYS A 20 -18.26 10.55 -52.77
N ASP A 21 -19.01 11.12 -51.84
CA ASP A 21 -18.46 12.14 -50.98
C ASP A 21 -17.28 11.46 -50.31
N LYS A 22 -16.08 11.93 -50.68
CA LYS A 22 -14.91 11.78 -49.83
C LYS A 22 -15.22 12.62 -48.59
N THR A 23 -16.07 12.10 -47.71
CA THR A 23 -16.06 12.53 -46.32
C THR A 23 -14.71 12.08 -45.80
N GLU A 24 -13.68 12.89 -46.02
CA GLU A 24 -12.46 12.74 -45.26
C GLU A 24 -12.90 12.75 -43.80
N PRO A 25 -12.52 11.73 -43.01
CA PRO A 25 -12.84 11.73 -41.60
C PRO A 25 -12.36 13.06 -41.03
N ILE A 26 -13.18 13.71 -40.20
CA ILE A 26 -12.84 15.02 -39.59
C ILE A 26 -11.48 14.98 -38.87
N LEU A 27 -11.02 13.78 -38.49
CA LEU A 27 -9.75 13.52 -37.84
C LEU A 27 -8.69 12.84 -38.74
N GLY A 28 -8.88 12.78 -40.07
CA GLY A 28 -7.98 12.07 -40.98
C GLY A 28 -8.00 10.54 -40.83
N ASN A 29 -7.00 9.86 -41.38
CA ASN A 29 -6.86 8.40 -41.32
C ASN A 29 -6.49 7.94 -39.90
N VAL A 30 -7.18 6.90 -39.42
CA VAL A 30 -6.96 6.30 -38.10
C VAL A 30 -5.56 5.69 -37.99
N ASP A 31 -5.07 5.02 -39.05
CA ASP A 31 -3.75 4.37 -39.06
C ASP A 31 -2.61 5.39 -38.98
N ASP A 32 -2.77 6.53 -39.67
CA ASP A 32 -1.80 7.62 -39.65
C ASP A 32 -1.73 8.24 -38.25
N ARG A 33 -2.89 8.56 -37.64
CA ARG A 33 -2.96 9.07 -36.26
C ARG A 33 -2.37 8.13 -35.23
N LEU A 34 -2.62 6.83 -35.39
CA LEU A 34 -2.08 5.81 -34.49
C LEU A 34 -0.55 5.73 -34.62
N SER A 35 -0.05 5.73 -35.85
CA SER A 35 1.39 5.74 -36.13
C SER A 35 2.07 7.00 -35.57
N GLU A 36 1.46 8.17 -35.74
CA GLU A 36 1.91 9.43 -35.15
C GLU A 36 1.93 9.37 -33.62
N THR A 37 0.90 8.79 -33.01
CA THR A 37 0.81 8.64 -31.54
C THR A 37 1.94 7.74 -31.01
N LEU A 38 2.17 6.58 -31.65
CA LEU A 38 3.26 5.68 -31.27
C LEU A 38 4.63 6.33 -31.46
N LYS A 39 4.81 7.10 -32.55
CA LYS A 39 6.04 7.87 -32.79
C LYS A 39 6.25 8.94 -31.73
N ALA A 40 5.20 9.64 -31.31
CA ALA A 40 5.26 10.63 -30.24
C ALA A 40 5.69 9.99 -28.91
N TYR A 41 5.12 8.83 -28.54
CA TYR A 41 5.55 8.10 -27.35
C TYR A 41 6.99 7.59 -27.45
N GLN A 42 7.42 7.11 -28.62
CA GLN A 42 8.81 6.72 -28.86
C GLN A 42 9.77 7.87 -28.62
N THR A 43 9.49 9.03 -29.23
CA THR A 43 10.28 10.25 -29.05
C THR A 43 10.27 10.71 -27.61
N GLN A 44 9.12 10.63 -26.93
CA GLN A 44 9.01 11.04 -25.55
C GLN A 44 9.85 10.17 -24.61
N LEU A 45 9.76 8.84 -24.75
CA LEU A 45 10.50 7.86 -23.94
C LEU A 45 12.01 8.02 -24.15
N ALA A 46 12.46 8.00 -25.40
CA ALA A 46 13.89 8.10 -25.75
C ALA A 46 14.49 9.50 -25.52
N GLY A 47 13.65 10.55 -25.50
CA GLY A 47 14.08 11.92 -25.31
C GLY A 47 14.36 12.31 -23.85
N ALA A 48 14.31 11.38 -22.89
CA ALA A 48 14.62 11.66 -21.49
C ALA A 48 16.13 11.52 -21.23
N GLN A 49 16.86 12.64 -21.33
CA GLN A 49 18.32 12.70 -21.19
C GLN A 49 18.86 12.01 -19.94
N PHE A 50 18.16 12.11 -18.81
CA PHE A 50 18.56 11.51 -17.53
C PHE A 50 17.75 10.25 -17.18
N GLY A 51 17.03 9.70 -18.15
CA GLY A 51 16.14 8.55 -17.96
C GLY A 51 14.84 8.88 -17.23
N TRP A 52 14.19 7.84 -16.75
CA TRP A 52 12.91 7.86 -16.07
C TRP A 52 13.02 7.15 -14.72
N LYS A 53 12.32 7.67 -13.72
CA LYS A 53 11.98 6.95 -12.50
C LYS A 53 10.64 6.25 -12.73
N GLY A 54 10.62 4.93 -12.66
CA GLY A 54 9.40 4.14 -12.75
C GLY A 54 8.90 3.74 -11.38
N TYR A 55 7.60 3.88 -11.15
CA TYR A 55 6.95 3.47 -9.92
C TYR A 55 5.84 2.49 -10.26
N LEU A 56 6.07 1.23 -9.89
CA LEU A 56 5.15 0.12 -10.12
C LEU A 56 4.32 -0.12 -8.86
N LEU A 57 3.03 -0.39 -9.05
CA LEU A 57 2.14 -1.01 -8.07
C LEU A 57 1.52 -2.24 -8.71
N THR A 58 1.83 -3.42 -8.20
CA THR A 58 1.24 -4.68 -8.65
C THR A 58 -0.21 -4.84 -8.17
N ASP A 59 -0.94 -5.81 -8.71
CA ASP A 59 -2.31 -6.03 -8.23
C ASP A 59 -2.36 -6.59 -6.80
N SER A 60 -1.35 -7.35 -6.39
CA SER A 60 -1.14 -7.76 -4.99
C SER A 60 -0.68 -6.62 -4.07
N LYS A 61 -0.67 -5.37 -4.57
CA LYS A 61 -0.33 -4.14 -3.83
C LYS A 61 1.12 -4.04 -3.39
N VAL A 62 2.01 -4.80 -4.05
CA VAL A 62 3.45 -4.65 -3.89
C VAL A 62 3.94 -3.50 -4.77
N THR A 63 4.80 -2.66 -4.21
CA THR A 63 5.39 -1.54 -4.95
C THR A 63 6.85 -1.81 -5.29
N ALA A 64 7.29 -1.36 -6.46
CA ALA A 64 8.70 -1.38 -6.83
C ALA A 64 9.10 -0.07 -7.51
N THR A 65 10.31 0.39 -7.23
CA THR A 65 10.92 1.54 -7.89
C THR A 65 11.90 1.05 -8.95
N PHE A 66 11.86 1.65 -10.13
CA PHE A 66 12.71 1.36 -11.27
C PHE A 66 13.43 2.60 -11.76
N LEU A 67 14.58 2.40 -12.40
CA LEU A 67 15.20 3.39 -13.28
C LEU A 67 15.18 2.83 -14.70
N PHE A 68 14.72 3.63 -15.66
CA PHE A 68 14.69 3.28 -17.07
C PHE A 68 15.47 4.28 -17.92
N SER A 69 16.21 3.79 -18.90
CA SER A 69 16.80 4.59 -19.97
C SER A 69 16.42 3.97 -21.32
N PHE A 70 15.51 4.63 -22.04
CA PHE A 70 15.04 4.18 -23.34
C PHE A 70 15.88 4.80 -24.45
N THR A 71 16.11 4.02 -25.51
CA THR A 71 16.76 4.48 -26.74
C THR A 71 15.76 4.51 -27.89
N ASP A 72 16.10 5.23 -28.96
CA ASP A 72 15.35 5.26 -30.21
C ASP A 72 15.45 3.95 -31.01
N LYS A 73 16.31 3.01 -30.59
CA LYS A 73 16.54 1.69 -31.22
C LYS A 73 15.83 0.55 -30.50
N ASN A 74 14.71 0.83 -29.83
CA ASN A 74 13.92 -0.20 -29.11
C ASN A 74 14.71 -0.93 -28.02
N ARG A 75 15.76 -0.31 -27.47
CA ARG A 75 16.51 -0.82 -26.32
C ARG A 75 16.22 -0.01 -25.09
N THR A 76 16.12 -0.68 -23.95
CA THR A 76 15.97 -0.05 -22.64
C THR A 76 16.94 -0.67 -21.66
N THR A 77 17.67 0.18 -20.94
CA THR A 77 18.44 -0.24 -19.76
C THR A 77 17.60 0.00 -18.53
N MET A 78 17.50 -0.99 -17.64
CA MET A 78 16.71 -0.87 -16.42
C MET A 78 17.40 -1.47 -15.20
N SER A 79 17.12 -0.89 -14.05
CA SER A 79 17.39 -1.44 -12.72
C SER A 79 16.18 -1.21 -11.81
N ALA A 80 16.12 -1.93 -10.69
CA ALA A 80 15.07 -1.78 -9.69
C ALA A 80 15.67 -1.72 -8.28
N ASP A 81 14.88 -1.28 -7.30
CA ASP A 81 15.25 -1.31 -5.87
C ASP A 81 15.68 -2.70 -5.40
N TYR A 82 15.08 -3.76 -5.93
CA TYR A 82 15.44 -5.16 -5.65
C TYR A 82 16.53 -5.75 -6.57
N ALA A 83 16.93 -5.05 -7.62
CA ALA A 83 17.91 -5.51 -8.61
C ALA A 83 18.61 -4.29 -9.22
N THR A 84 19.55 -3.72 -8.45
CA THR A 84 20.13 -2.40 -8.69
C THR A 84 21.14 -2.37 -9.83
N THR A 85 21.70 -3.53 -10.23
CA THR A 85 22.58 -3.65 -11.39
C THR A 85 21.80 -3.39 -12.69
N PRO A 86 22.15 -2.35 -13.47
CA PRO A 86 21.47 -2.07 -14.72
C PRO A 86 21.65 -3.20 -15.74
N SER A 87 20.56 -3.61 -16.38
CA SER A 87 20.56 -4.61 -17.45
C SER A 87 19.84 -4.07 -18.69
N GLU A 88 20.40 -4.37 -19.86
CA GLU A 88 19.82 -3.96 -21.14
C GLU A 88 18.82 -5.01 -21.63
N SER A 89 17.68 -4.57 -22.13
CA SER A 89 16.62 -5.39 -22.71
C SER A 89 16.02 -4.67 -23.92
N SER A 90 15.07 -5.30 -24.61
CA SER A 90 14.30 -4.64 -25.67
C SER A 90 12.89 -4.29 -25.21
N TYR A 91 12.33 -3.28 -25.86
CA TYR A 91 10.93 -2.87 -25.71
C TYR A 91 10.32 -2.59 -27.07
N ARG A 92 8.99 -2.61 -27.16
CA ARG A 92 8.25 -2.21 -28.37
C ARG A 92 7.05 -1.36 -27.99
N LEU A 93 6.71 -0.44 -28.88
CA LEU A 93 5.42 0.23 -28.87
C LEU A 93 4.52 -0.44 -29.91
N LYS A 94 3.35 -0.91 -29.47
CA LYS A 94 2.34 -1.52 -30.34
C LYS A 94 0.99 -0.88 -30.13
N ALA A 95 0.19 -0.89 -31.20
CA ALA A 95 -1.23 -0.64 -31.10
C ALA A 95 -1.95 -1.97 -30.84
N LEU A 96 -2.35 -2.21 -29.60
CA LEU A 96 -3.29 -3.28 -29.26
C LEU A 96 -4.69 -2.67 -29.17
N GLN A 97 -5.47 -3.00 -28.13
CA GLN A 97 -6.69 -2.26 -27.82
C GLN A 97 -6.42 -0.77 -27.50
N ARG A 98 -5.23 -0.48 -26.99
CA ARG A 98 -4.67 0.85 -26.74
C ARG A 98 -3.21 0.86 -27.19
N PRO A 99 -2.59 2.03 -27.40
CA PRO A 99 -1.13 2.11 -27.48
C PRO A 99 -0.51 1.45 -26.23
N THR A 100 0.43 0.53 -26.42
CA THR A 100 1.00 -0.31 -25.37
C THR A 100 2.52 -0.33 -25.47
N LEU A 101 3.18 -0.13 -24.33
CA LEU A 101 4.60 -0.38 -24.10
C LEU A 101 4.79 -1.83 -23.68
N LEU A 102 5.46 -2.64 -24.52
CA LEU A 102 5.83 -4.02 -24.22
C LEU A 102 7.31 -4.13 -23.93
N PHE A 103 7.68 -4.94 -22.93
CA PHE A 103 9.04 -5.43 -22.73
C PHE A 103 9.11 -6.86 -23.26
N ASP A 104 9.74 -7.09 -24.41
CA ASP A 104 9.65 -8.34 -25.18
C ASP A 104 10.82 -9.32 -24.96
N THR A 105 11.81 -8.93 -24.17
CA THR A 105 12.86 -9.82 -23.67
C THR A 105 12.84 -9.84 -22.16
N TYR A 106 13.14 -11.01 -21.58
CA TYR A 106 13.26 -11.17 -20.13
C TYR A 106 14.22 -10.13 -19.54
N SER A 107 13.75 -9.39 -18.54
CA SER A 107 14.38 -8.18 -17.99
C SER A 107 14.11 -8.05 -16.49
N THR A 108 14.70 -7.05 -15.82
CA THR A 108 14.47 -6.79 -14.40
C THR A 108 12.99 -6.68 -14.03
N LEU A 109 12.17 -6.13 -14.92
CA LEU A 109 10.73 -5.98 -14.72
C LEU A 109 9.96 -7.31 -14.75
N HIS A 110 10.52 -8.37 -15.35
CA HIS A 110 9.91 -9.70 -15.34
C HIS A 110 10.10 -10.44 -14.01
N LEU A 111 11.12 -10.08 -13.21
CA LEU A 111 11.43 -10.77 -11.95
C LEU A 111 10.25 -10.73 -10.95
N ILE A 112 9.61 -9.57 -10.81
CA ILE A 112 8.46 -9.40 -9.90
C ILE A 112 7.19 -10.13 -10.38
N ALA A 113 7.17 -10.56 -11.65
CA ALA A 113 6.14 -11.41 -12.25
C ALA A 113 6.62 -12.87 -12.44
N ASP A 114 7.76 -13.27 -11.87
CA ASP A 114 8.29 -14.63 -12.08
C ASP A 114 7.34 -15.66 -11.44
N PRO A 115 6.90 -16.69 -12.18
CA PRO A 115 5.97 -17.69 -11.65
C PRO A 115 6.60 -18.63 -10.61
N THR A 116 7.92 -18.58 -10.44
CA THR A 116 8.67 -19.47 -9.53
C THR A 116 9.01 -18.72 -8.23
N PRO A 117 8.40 -19.06 -7.08
CA PRO A 117 8.64 -18.31 -5.84
C PRO A 117 10.10 -18.30 -5.37
N SER A 118 10.90 -19.31 -5.73
CA SER A 118 12.33 -19.33 -5.40
C SER A 118 13.18 -18.32 -6.18
N LYS A 119 12.63 -17.68 -7.23
CA LYS A 119 13.31 -16.65 -8.02
C LYS A 119 13.18 -15.26 -7.42
N PHE A 120 11.99 -14.90 -6.96
CA PHE A 120 11.72 -13.55 -6.43
C PHE A 120 10.69 -13.50 -5.29
N GLY A 121 10.04 -14.62 -4.98
CA GLY A 121 8.89 -14.69 -4.08
C GLY A 121 7.56 -14.62 -4.85
N GLY A 122 6.49 -14.31 -4.12
CA GLY A 122 5.14 -14.23 -4.69
C GLY A 122 4.43 -15.58 -4.76
N GLU A 123 3.23 -15.55 -5.33
CA GLU A 123 2.37 -16.71 -5.47
C GLU A 123 2.86 -17.62 -6.60
N THR A 124 2.82 -18.94 -6.35
CA THR A 124 3.23 -19.95 -7.34
C THR A 124 2.39 -19.80 -8.61
N GLY A 125 3.06 -19.59 -9.76
CA GLY A 125 2.42 -19.42 -11.06
C GLY A 125 2.12 -17.97 -11.45
N GLU A 126 2.01 -17.05 -10.47
CA GLU A 126 1.54 -15.67 -10.69
C GLU A 126 2.58 -14.60 -10.29
N GLY A 127 3.56 -14.96 -9.46
CA GLY A 127 4.50 -14.01 -8.87
C GLY A 127 3.76 -13.00 -7.99
N PHE A 128 4.03 -11.71 -8.16
CA PHE A 128 3.30 -10.64 -7.46
C PHE A 128 2.20 -10.00 -8.30
N TYR A 129 1.69 -10.64 -9.36
CA TYR A 129 0.64 -10.06 -10.23
C TYR A 129 1.07 -8.72 -10.85
N SER A 130 2.30 -8.67 -11.36
CA SER A 130 2.80 -7.56 -12.18
C SER A 130 2.56 -7.85 -13.67
N ASP A 131 2.59 -6.80 -14.49
CA ASP A 131 2.59 -6.92 -15.95
C ASP A 131 3.97 -6.57 -16.52
N PHE A 132 4.20 -6.94 -17.78
CA PHE A 132 5.30 -6.48 -18.64
C PHE A 132 4.80 -5.91 -19.98
N GLU A 133 3.48 -5.77 -20.09
CA GLU A 133 2.79 -5.08 -21.16
C GLU A 133 1.88 -4.02 -20.56
N PHE A 134 2.14 -2.76 -20.87
CA PHE A 134 1.46 -1.63 -20.23
C PHE A 134 0.82 -0.71 -21.26
N ALA A 135 -0.51 -0.62 -21.22
CA ALA A 135 -1.29 0.32 -22.02
C ALA A 135 -1.12 1.76 -21.49
N PHE A 136 -1.01 2.73 -22.39
CA PHE A 136 -0.96 4.14 -22.02
C PHE A 136 -2.33 4.62 -21.53
N LEU A 137 -2.38 5.14 -20.30
CA LEU A 137 -3.56 5.82 -19.76
C LEU A 137 -3.52 7.33 -20.03
N SER A 138 -2.37 7.93 -19.79
CA SER A 138 -2.14 9.36 -20.03
C SER A 138 -0.65 9.66 -20.17
N ALA A 139 -0.29 10.61 -21.01
CA ALA A 139 1.08 11.11 -21.14
C ALA A 139 1.09 12.64 -21.11
N SER A 140 1.86 13.20 -20.20
CA SER A 140 2.26 14.60 -20.12
C SER A 140 3.76 14.69 -20.33
N ALA A 141 4.34 15.90 -20.50
CA ALA A 141 5.78 16.06 -20.77
C ALA A 141 6.69 15.28 -19.80
N ASP A 142 6.38 15.34 -18.50
CA ASP A 142 7.22 14.81 -17.42
C ASP A 142 6.65 13.55 -16.76
N THR A 143 5.43 13.14 -17.08
CA THR A 143 4.80 11.98 -16.45
C THR A 143 3.97 11.18 -17.44
N ILE A 144 4.22 9.88 -17.47
CA ILE A 144 3.46 8.88 -18.22
C ILE A 144 2.83 7.93 -17.22
N LYS A 145 1.51 7.74 -17.32
CA LYS A 145 0.77 6.75 -16.53
C LYS A 145 0.36 5.61 -17.43
N LEU A 146 0.65 4.40 -16.98
CA LEU A 146 0.41 3.18 -17.72
C LEU A 146 -0.32 2.17 -16.84
N GLU A 147 -1.07 1.27 -17.46
CA GLU A 147 -1.80 0.18 -16.82
C GLU A 147 -1.51 -1.13 -17.53
N GLY A 148 -1.22 -2.16 -16.75
CA GLY A 148 -0.99 -3.51 -17.20
C GLY A 148 -2.17 -4.06 -18.00
N THR A 149 -1.89 -4.74 -19.11
CA THR A 149 -2.96 -5.26 -19.97
C THR A 149 -3.65 -6.48 -19.35
N PHE A 150 -2.95 -7.25 -18.51
CA PHE A 150 -3.44 -8.48 -17.89
C PHE A 150 -3.83 -8.28 -16.42
N ASN A 151 -2.86 -8.07 -15.53
CA ASN A 151 -3.07 -7.95 -14.07
C ASN A 151 -3.53 -6.56 -13.62
N LYS A 152 -3.58 -5.58 -14.53
CA LYS A 152 -3.95 -4.18 -14.21
C LYS A 152 -2.99 -3.53 -13.21
N SER A 153 -1.75 -4.00 -13.14
CA SER A 153 -0.69 -3.32 -12.39
C SER A 153 -0.47 -1.90 -12.93
N LYS A 154 -0.08 -0.96 -12.07
CA LYS A 154 0.07 0.46 -12.45
C LYS A 154 1.54 0.80 -12.54
N LEU A 155 1.95 1.38 -13.66
CA LEU A 155 3.30 1.88 -13.84
C LEU A 155 3.26 3.38 -14.13
N VAL A 156 3.90 4.18 -13.27
CA VAL A 156 4.06 5.61 -13.44
C VAL A 156 5.52 5.91 -13.77
N LEU A 157 5.77 6.46 -14.95
CA LEU A 157 7.10 6.95 -15.33
C LEU A 157 7.16 8.45 -15.10
N VAL A 158 8.11 8.90 -14.29
CA VAL A 158 8.42 10.31 -14.04
C VAL A 158 9.78 10.64 -14.63
N ARG A 159 9.83 11.63 -15.52
CA ARG A 159 11.05 12.05 -16.21
C ARG A 159 12.06 12.57 -15.18
N SER A 160 13.29 12.07 -15.24
CA SER A 160 14.35 12.54 -14.35
C SER A 160 14.86 13.90 -14.79
N LYS A 161 15.04 14.80 -13.82
CA LYS A 161 15.49 16.18 -14.07
C LYS A 161 17.01 16.33 -14.10
N SER A 162 17.72 15.39 -13.49
CA SER A 162 19.18 15.32 -13.44
C SER A 162 19.63 13.89 -13.13
N VAL A 163 20.93 13.62 -13.27
CA VAL A 163 21.52 12.35 -12.83
C VAL A 163 21.25 12.09 -11.34
N THR A 164 21.41 13.13 -10.50
CA THR A 164 21.16 13.03 -9.05
C THR A 164 19.69 12.74 -8.72
N ASP A 165 18.76 13.40 -9.43
CA ASP A 165 17.33 13.12 -9.27
C ASP A 165 17.00 11.66 -9.65
N ASN A 166 17.62 11.15 -10.71
CA ASN A 166 17.46 9.74 -11.11
C ASN A 166 18.03 8.79 -10.05
N SER A 167 19.30 8.95 -9.64
CA SER A 167 19.96 8.03 -8.72
C SER A 167 19.35 8.03 -7.32
N SER A 168 18.76 9.15 -6.86
CA SER A 168 18.11 9.26 -5.55
C SER A 168 16.81 8.46 -5.42
N ALA A 169 16.26 7.91 -6.51
CA ALA A 169 14.95 7.27 -6.50
C ALA A 169 14.89 6.03 -5.60
N PHE A 170 16.00 5.30 -5.45
CA PHE A 170 16.07 4.12 -4.58
C PHE A 170 16.22 4.48 -3.10
N GLU A 171 16.86 5.61 -2.78
CA GLU A 171 17.04 6.07 -1.39
C GLU A 171 15.81 6.83 -0.86
N ALA A 172 15.02 7.44 -1.74
CA ALA A 172 13.88 8.27 -1.34
C ALA A 172 12.82 7.51 -0.51
N PRO A 173 12.42 6.27 -0.83
CA PRO A 173 11.52 5.48 0.01
C PRO A 173 12.07 5.26 1.42
N ASP A 174 13.34 4.87 1.56
CA ASP A 174 13.97 4.61 2.87
C ASP A 174 14.06 5.88 3.72
N ASN A 175 14.39 7.01 3.10
CA ASN A 175 14.40 8.31 3.77
C ASN A 175 13.00 8.76 4.23
N MET A 176 11.97 8.47 3.41
CA MET A 176 10.58 8.72 3.77
C MET A 176 10.16 7.82 4.94
N GLU A 177 10.48 6.53 4.90
CA GLU A 177 10.23 5.60 6.01
C GLU A 177 10.89 6.09 7.29
N ALA A 178 12.19 6.42 7.25
CA ALA A 178 12.92 6.95 8.39
C ALA A 178 12.30 8.23 8.95
N THR A 179 11.75 9.09 8.10
CA THR A 179 11.04 10.31 8.51
C THR A 179 9.72 9.99 9.19
N LEU A 180 8.90 9.13 8.58
CA LEU A 180 7.55 8.78 9.05
C LEU A 180 7.56 7.91 10.32
N SER A 181 8.56 7.04 10.47
CA SER A 181 8.76 6.16 11.64
C SER A 181 9.16 6.92 12.89
N ARG A 182 9.38 8.24 12.82
CA ARG A 182 9.58 9.09 14.00
C ARG A 182 8.30 9.30 14.82
N LEU A 183 7.13 9.06 14.21
CA LEU A 183 5.84 9.01 14.90
C LEU A 183 5.66 7.62 15.54
N ARG A 184 5.68 7.59 16.87
CA ARG A 184 5.72 6.43 17.76
C ARG A 184 4.36 5.95 18.24
N THR A 185 3.34 6.82 18.27
CA THR A 185 1.98 6.42 18.67
C THR A 185 1.27 5.64 17.57
N TYR A 186 0.40 4.71 17.96
CA TYR A 186 -0.47 3.97 17.05
C TYR A 186 -1.45 4.92 16.33
N PHE A 187 -2.16 5.76 17.09
CA PHE A 187 -3.08 6.72 16.52
C PHE A 187 -2.35 7.97 16.04
N LYS A 188 -2.68 8.41 14.83
CA LYS A 188 -2.19 9.66 14.24
C LYS A 188 -3.38 10.52 13.81
N ARG A 189 -3.19 11.83 13.76
CA ARG A 189 -4.21 12.82 13.40
C ARG A 189 -3.72 13.80 12.37
N ALA A 190 -4.59 14.17 11.45
CA ALA A 190 -4.39 15.31 10.57
C ALA A 190 -5.72 16.01 10.36
N ARG A 191 -5.65 17.30 10.02
CA ARG A 191 -6.81 18.05 9.55
C ARG A 191 -6.74 18.16 8.04
N VAL A 192 -7.82 17.79 7.37
CA VAL A 192 -7.96 17.88 5.90
C VAL A 192 -9.20 18.72 5.61
N GLY A 193 -9.00 19.93 5.08
CA GLY A 193 -10.05 20.94 5.03
C GLY A 193 -10.58 21.22 6.45
N ASP A 194 -11.87 20.99 6.66
CA ASP A 194 -12.51 21.16 7.97
C ASP A 194 -12.68 19.88 8.79
N LEU A 195 -12.21 18.75 8.26
CA LEU A 195 -12.39 17.44 8.87
C LEU A 195 -11.16 17.02 9.66
N ASP A 196 -11.37 16.65 10.92
CA ASP A 196 -10.37 15.94 11.72
C ASP A 196 -10.37 14.47 11.31
N CYS A 197 -9.20 13.99 10.94
CA CYS A 197 -9.00 12.66 10.39
C CYS A 197 -8.03 11.87 11.27
N GLU A 198 -8.36 10.59 11.50
CA GLU A 198 -7.39 9.59 11.91
C GLU A 198 -6.56 9.17 10.69
N VAL A 199 -5.24 9.18 10.83
CA VAL A 199 -4.31 8.87 9.75
C VAL A 199 -3.81 7.44 9.90
N ARG A 200 -4.06 6.62 8.88
CA ARG A 200 -3.41 5.31 8.70
C ARG A 200 -2.16 5.53 7.87
N LEU A 201 -1.02 5.19 8.44
CA LEU A 201 0.28 5.36 7.79
C LEU A 201 1.09 4.09 7.95
N GLU A 202 1.35 3.42 6.83
CA GLU A 202 2.13 2.19 6.78
C GLU A 202 3.30 2.40 5.83
N PRO A 203 4.44 2.92 6.32
CA PRO A 203 5.58 3.22 5.47
C PRO A 203 6.07 2.00 4.68
N ASN A 204 6.15 0.84 5.33
CA ASN A 204 6.66 -0.40 4.72
C ASN A 204 5.71 -0.93 3.64
N GLY A 205 4.40 -0.93 3.90
CA GLY A 205 3.37 -1.30 2.92
C GLY A 205 3.09 -0.20 1.88
N ARG A 206 3.72 0.96 2.04
CA ARG A 206 3.48 2.20 1.29
C ARG A 206 2.00 2.55 1.17
N VAL A 207 1.27 2.50 2.30
CA VAL A 207 -0.16 2.85 2.37
C VAL A 207 -0.34 4.14 3.16
N LEU A 208 -1.14 5.05 2.59
CA LEU A 208 -1.70 6.20 3.29
C LEU A 208 -3.22 6.08 3.30
N GLY A 209 -3.84 6.34 4.45
CA GLY A 209 -5.29 6.39 4.57
C GLY A 209 -5.76 7.39 5.61
N PHE A 210 -7.02 7.75 5.49
CA PHE A 210 -7.72 8.65 6.39
C PHE A 210 -9.06 8.06 6.79
N SER A 211 -9.34 8.06 8.08
CA SER A 211 -10.66 7.79 8.63
C SER A 211 -11.23 9.07 9.24
N TYR A 212 -12.45 9.43 8.90
CA TYR A 212 -13.07 10.69 9.31
C TYR A 212 -14.57 10.51 9.54
N ILE A 213 -15.15 11.39 10.36
CA ILE A 213 -16.59 11.40 10.61
C ILE A 213 -17.24 12.38 9.64
N ASP A 214 -18.18 11.90 8.84
CA ASP A 214 -18.98 12.71 7.94
C ASP A 214 -20.46 12.40 8.17
N ALA A 215 -21.24 13.43 8.52
CA ALA A 215 -22.63 13.30 8.95
C ALA A 215 -22.87 12.21 10.01
N GLY A 216 -21.95 12.07 10.98
CA GLY A 216 -22.01 11.08 12.07
C GLY A 216 -21.53 9.66 11.71
N VAL A 217 -21.27 9.39 10.42
CA VAL A 217 -20.80 8.11 9.92
C VAL A 217 -19.28 8.11 9.79
N LEU A 218 -18.63 7.03 10.25
CA LEU A 218 -17.19 6.85 10.03
C LEU A 218 -16.95 6.42 8.59
N LYS A 219 -16.17 7.20 7.84
CA LYS A 219 -15.71 6.87 6.49
C LYS A 219 -14.21 6.62 6.53
N THR A 220 -13.75 5.67 5.72
CA THR A 220 -12.33 5.34 5.59
C THR A 220 -11.96 5.28 4.12
N VAL A 221 -10.85 5.93 3.76
CA VAL A 221 -10.25 5.90 2.43
C VAL A 221 -8.77 5.57 2.55
N LYS A 222 -8.22 4.78 1.64
CA LYS A 222 -6.79 4.43 1.61
C LYS A 222 -6.29 4.25 0.17
N SER A 223 -5.01 4.53 -0.05
CA SER A 223 -4.31 4.28 -1.32
C SER A 223 -2.86 3.89 -1.03
N ASN A 224 -2.33 3.03 -1.89
CA ASN A 224 -0.88 2.87 -1.99
C ASN A 224 -0.25 4.15 -2.55
N TYR A 225 1.03 4.35 -2.25
CA TYR A 225 1.81 5.48 -2.72
C TYR A 225 3.18 5.06 -3.22
N PHE A 226 3.82 5.96 -3.95
CA PHE A 226 5.25 5.91 -4.23
C PHE A 226 5.92 7.21 -3.77
N VAL A 227 7.24 7.18 -3.63
CA VAL A 227 8.03 8.31 -3.14
C VAL A 227 8.86 8.91 -4.28
N SER A 228 8.75 10.22 -4.47
CA SER A 228 9.63 10.97 -5.38
C SER A 228 10.23 12.17 -4.65
N GLY A 229 11.52 12.09 -4.34
CA GLY A 229 12.17 13.04 -3.45
C GLY A 229 11.52 13.03 -2.07
N SER A 230 11.12 14.20 -1.57
CA SER A 230 10.38 14.35 -0.30
C SER A 230 8.85 14.29 -0.45
N SER A 231 8.34 13.81 -1.58
CA SER A 231 6.90 13.75 -1.83
C SER A 231 6.39 12.31 -1.82
N LEU A 232 5.27 12.12 -1.16
CA LEU A 232 4.44 10.92 -1.21
C LEU A 232 3.35 11.15 -2.25
N ILE A 233 3.30 10.32 -3.30
CA ILE A 233 2.34 10.47 -4.41
C ILE A 233 1.46 9.23 -4.47
N LEU A 234 0.15 9.44 -4.49
CA LEU A 234 -0.83 8.36 -4.43
C LEU A 234 -1.09 7.78 -5.82
N PHE A 235 -1.20 6.45 -5.89
CA PHE A 235 -1.66 5.78 -7.11
C PHE A 235 -3.13 6.09 -7.41
N GLU A 236 -3.95 6.20 -6.36
CA GLU A 236 -5.35 6.61 -6.45
C GLU A 236 -5.64 7.83 -5.57
N PRO A 237 -6.37 8.85 -6.07
CA PRO A 237 -6.78 9.98 -5.25
C PRO A 237 -7.63 9.58 -4.04
N LEU A 238 -7.41 10.23 -2.90
CA LEU A 238 -8.25 10.09 -1.72
C LEU A 238 -9.20 11.27 -1.62
N VAL A 239 -10.50 10.98 -1.55
CA VAL A 239 -11.56 11.99 -1.39
C VAL A 239 -12.00 12.03 0.06
N ILE A 240 -11.80 13.18 0.71
CA ILE A 240 -12.05 13.42 2.13
C ILE A 240 -12.95 14.66 2.24
N GLY A 241 -14.25 14.44 2.47
CA GLY A 241 -15.24 15.51 2.34
C GLY A 241 -15.21 16.10 0.93
N THR A 242 -14.89 17.38 0.81
CA THR A 242 -14.75 18.09 -0.47
C THR A 242 -13.30 18.19 -0.96
N SER A 243 -12.32 17.72 -0.18
CA SER A 243 -10.91 17.75 -0.53
C SER A 243 -10.49 16.47 -1.25
N THR A 244 -9.73 16.63 -2.34
CA THR A 244 -9.09 15.51 -3.05
C THR A 244 -7.59 15.58 -2.85
N ILE A 245 -7.03 14.56 -2.20
CA ILE A 245 -5.61 14.41 -1.96
C ILE A 245 -5.03 13.46 -3.01
N THR A 246 -4.01 13.91 -3.74
CA THR A 246 -3.24 13.08 -4.68
C THR A 246 -1.78 12.96 -4.31
N SER A 247 -1.27 13.89 -3.49
CA SER A 247 0.10 13.83 -2.96
C SER A 247 0.23 14.62 -1.66
N LEU A 248 1.24 14.26 -0.88
CA LEU A 248 1.81 15.05 0.20
C LEU A 248 3.24 15.43 -0.21
N ASN A 249 3.48 16.72 -0.40
CA ASN A 249 4.76 17.26 -0.88
C ASN A 249 5.55 17.89 0.27
N GLY A 250 6.88 17.78 0.22
CA GLY A 250 7.75 18.38 1.24
C GLY A 250 7.60 17.71 2.62
N VAL A 251 7.36 16.40 2.64
CA VAL A 251 7.20 15.63 3.87
C VAL A 251 8.48 15.73 4.69
N SER A 252 8.34 16.21 5.92
CA SER A 252 9.47 16.44 6.82
C SER A 252 9.02 16.29 8.27
N PHE A 253 9.91 15.82 9.14
CA PHE A 253 9.67 15.80 10.57
C PHE A 253 10.22 17.06 11.23
N ASP A 254 9.39 17.73 12.00
CA ASP A 254 9.78 18.89 12.81
C ASP A 254 10.07 18.46 14.25
N ALA A 255 11.34 18.58 14.65
CA ALA A 255 11.80 18.19 15.97
C ALA A 255 11.32 19.11 17.10
N ALA A 256 10.92 20.34 16.81
CA ALA A 256 10.41 21.26 17.82
C ALA A 256 8.96 20.91 18.20
N THR A 257 8.15 20.50 17.23
CA THR A 257 6.73 20.16 17.45
C THR A 257 6.46 18.67 17.59
N GLY A 258 7.35 17.81 17.09
CA GLY A 258 7.14 16.37 17.01
C GLY A 258 6.21 15.93 15.87
N PHE A 259 5.89 16.82 14.93
CA PHE A 259 4.93 16.56 13.85
C PHE A 259 5.62 16.21 12.54
N ILE A 260 4.88 15.53 11.66
CA ILE A 260 5.20 15.50 10.24
C ILE A 260 4.49 16.68 9.57
N ASN A 261 5.26 17.55 8.92
CA ASN A 261 4.73 18.63 8.09
C ASN A 261 4.77 18.20 6.62
N ALA A 262 3.73 18.58 5.88
CA ALA A 262 3.64 18.43 4.43
C ALA A 262 2.72 19.49 3.82
N SER A 263 2.64 19.54 2.51
CA SER A 263 1.63 20.28 1.76
C SER A 263 0.85 19.33 0.85
N THR A 264 -0.46 19.48 0.77
CA THR A 264 -1.28 18.70 -0.17
C THR A 264 -0.99 19.11 -1.61
N ASN A 265 -1.53 18.39 -2.60
CA ASN A 265 -1.46 18.75 -4.03
C ASN A 265 -2.05 20.15 -4.35
N SER A 266 -2.88 20.71 -3.48
CA SER A 266 -3.39 22.09 -3.61
C SER A 266 -2.45 23.16 -3.06
N GLY A 267 -1.37 22.77 -2.40
CA GLY A 267 -0.48 23.66 -1.64
C GLY A 267 -0.93 23.92 -0.19
N ALA A 268 -2.13 23.48 0.20
CA ALA A 268 -2.59 23.61 1.59
C ALA A 268 -1.69 22.82 2.55
N ALA A 269 -1.30 23.43 3.67
CA ALA A 269 -0.48 22.79 4.70
C ALA A 269 -1.24 21.65 5.37
N LEU A 270 -0.53 20.56 5.66
CA LEU A 270 -1.04 19.39 6.38
C LEU A 270 -0.02 18.98 7.44
N GLN A 271 -0.50 18.73 8.66
CA GLN A 271 0.31 18.25 9.76
C GLN A 271 -0.22 16.91 10.24
N ILE A 272 0.65 15.90 10.33
CA ILE A 272 0.34 14.62 10.97
C ILE A 272 0.93 14.65 12.38
N LYS A 273 0.05 14.45 13.36
CA LYS A 273 0.32 14.56 14.80
C LYS A 273 0.05 13.23 15.47
N GLU A 274 0.78 12.95 16.54
CA GLU A 274 0.51 11.81 17.41
C GLU A 274 -0.78 12.00 18.20
N ALA A 275 -1.45 10.89 18.51
CA ALA A 275 -2.62 10.85 19.38
C ALA A 275 -2.61 9.59 20.25
N ILE A 276 -3.20 9.69 21.44
CA ILE A 276 -3.22 8.61 22.44
C ILE A 276 -4.58 7.90 22.55
N ALA A 277 -5.57 8.34 21.80
CA ALA A 277 -6.90 7.75 21.74
C ALA A 277 -7.37 7.67 20.28
N PRO A 278 -8.24 6.72 19.90
CA PRO A 278 -8.83 6.64 18.57
C PRO A 278 -9.81 7.79 18.30
N LEU A 279 -10.03 8.15 17.03
CA LEU A 279 -10.97 9.24 16.69
C LEU A 279 -12.39 8.79 16.96
N LYS A 280 -12.66 7.54 16.60
CA LYS A 280 -13.85 6.77 16.87
C LYS A 280 -13.45 5.30 16.82
N TYR A 281 -14.02 4.49 17.70
CA TYR A 281 -13.86 3.04 17.68
C TYR A 281 -15.15 2.39 18.12
N ASP A 282 -15.30 1.11 17.78
CA ASP A 282 -16.43 0.29 18.20
C ASP A 282 -16.16 -0.30 19.58
N VAL A 283 -16.87 0.22 20.59
CA VAL A 283 -16.74 -0.19 22.00
C VAL A 283 -17.14 -1.65 22.25
N THR A 284 -17.81 -2.30 21.29
CA THR A 284 -18.22 -3.71 21.41
C THR A 284 -17.12 -4.69 20.99
N VAL A 285 -16.09 -4.22 20.28
CA VAL A 285 -15.02 -5.07 19.72
C VAL A 285 -14.29 -5.83 20.82
N ALA A 286 -13.97 -5.20 21.94
CA ALA A 286 -13.26 -5.86 23.04
C ALA A 286 -14.03 -7.06 23.59
N ALA A 287 -15.34 -6.89 23.85
CA ALA A 287 -16.20 -7.98 24.31
C ALA A 287 -16.35 -9.07 23.25
N ARG A 288 -16.47 -8.70 21.97
CA ARG A 288 -16.54 -9.66 20.85
C ARG A 288 -15.25 -10.47 20.72
N PHE A 289 -14.09 -9.84 20.83
CA PHE A 289 -12.77 -10.48 20.76
C PHE A 289 -12.58 -11.50 21.89
N LEU A 290 -12.99 -11.16 23.11
CA LEU A 290 -12.97 -12.12 24.23
C LEU A 290 -13.91 -13.30 24.04
N ALA A 291 -15.11 -13.06 23.51
CA ALA A 291 -16.12 -14.09 23.31
C ALA A 291 -15.82 -14.98 22.10
N ASN A 292 -15.11 -14.45 21.09
CA ASN A 292 -14.79 -15.13 19.84
C ASN A 292 -13.32 -14.91 19.47
N PRO A 293 -12.38 -15.58 20.17
CA PRO A 293 -10.98 -15.61 19.77
C PRO A 293 -10.82 -16.07 18.31
N VAL A 294 -9.72 -15.66 17.67
CA VAL A 294 -9.53 -15.84 16.22
C VAL A 294 -9.57 -17.31 15.80
N TYR A 295 -8.99 -18.18 16.62
CA TYR A 295 -8.97 -19.64 16.49
C TYR A 295 -9.95 -20.34 17.44
N GLY A 296 -11.04 -19.67 17.82
CA GLY A 296 -12.13 -20.22 18.62
C GLY A 296 -11.87 -20.21 20.12
N THR A 297 -10.70 -20.67 20.60
CA THR A 297 -10.34 -20.62 22.03
C THR A 297 -9.15 -19.71 22.33
N TYR A 298 -8.40 -19.32 21.32
CA TYR A 298 -7.24 -18.44 21.44
C TYR A 298 -7.04 -17.60 20.18
N SER A 299 -6.18 -16.60 20.28
CA SER A 299 -5.72 -15.77 19.15
C SER A 299 -4.19 -15.76 19.13
N GLU A 300 -3.58 -15.72 17.95
CA GLU A 300 -2.12 -15.84 17.79
C GLU A 300 -1.49 -14.47 17.49
N CYS A 301 -0.26 -14.29 17.95
CA CYS A 301 0.59 -13.15 17.61
C CYS A 301 2.00 -13.63 17.30
N TYR A 302 2.53 -13.29 16.12
CA TYR A 302 3.83 -13.80 15.66
C TYR A 302 5.00 -12.84 15.93
N THR A 303 4.73 -11.60 16.33
CA THR A 303 5.76 -10.56 16.50
C THR A 303 5.79 -9.93 17.89
N GLY A 304 4.86 -10.27 18.78
CA GLY A 304 4.77 -9.66 20.10
C GLY A 304 4.39 -8.18 20.06
N PHE A 305 4.75 -7.43 21.10
CA PHE A 305 4.44 -6.00 21.16
C PHE A 305 5.31 -5.21 20.19
N THR A 306 4.67 -4.33 19.43
CA THR A 306 5.30 -3.15 18.88
C THR A 306 5.40 -2.10 19.98
N VAL A 307 6.57 -1.49 20.16
CA VAL A 307 6.78 -0.38 21.12
C VAL A 307 7.58 0.72 20.43
N ASP A 308 7.09 1.96 20.48
CA ASP A 308 7.72 3.11 19.83
C ASP A 308 7.97 2.92 18.33
N GLY A 309 7.07 2.21 17.64
CA GLY A 309 7.20 1.86 16.23
C GLY A 309 8.16 0.69 15.93
N VAL A 310 8.82 0.13 16.95
CA VAL A 310 9.70 -1.05 16.79
C VAL A 310 8.86 -2.32 16.92
N ILE A 311 8.66 -3.02 15.81
CA ILE A 311 8.02 -4.35 15.80
C ILE A 311 8.90 -5.33 16.57
N ASP A 312 8.29 -6.22 17.35
CA ASP A 312 9.03 -7.19 18.17
C ASP A 312 10.00 -6.51 19.14
N ALA A 313 9.53 -5.43 19.79
CA ALA A 313 10.35 -4.58 20.65
C ALA A 313 11.01 -5.31 21.82
N TYR A 314 10.43 -6.45 22.24
CA TYR A 314 10.97 -7.28 23.31
C TYR A 314 11.75 -8.49 22.81
N GLY A 315 11.81 -8.71 21.49
CA GLY A 315 12.59 -9.79 20.88
C GLY A 315 12.02 -11.18 21.11
N VAL A 316 10.69 -11.35 21.13
CA VAL A 316 10.02 -12.65 21.31
C VAL A 316 10.43 -13.66 20.24
N ARG A 317 10.72 -13.21 19.01
CA ARG A 317 11.21 -14.09 17.92
C ARG A 317 12.63 -14.60 18.15
N THR A 318 13.36 -14.04 19.10
CA THR A 318 14.69 -14.56 19.49
C THR A 318 14.61 -15.71 20.49
N ILE A 319 13.43 -16.00 21.04
CA ILE A 319 13.22 -17.15 21.91
C ILE A 319 13.43 -18.43 21.07
N PRO A 320 14.24 -19.39 21.53
CA PRO A 320 14.49 -20.62 20.79
C PRO A 320 13.20 -21.36 20.43
N ASN A 321 13.06 -21.73 19.15
CA ASN A 321 11.89 -22.40 18.56
C ASN A 321 10.57 -21.62 18.65
N PHE A 322 10.61 -20.32 18.96
CA PHE A 322 9.40 -19.50 19.01
C PHE A 322 8.64 -19.54 17.69
N PHE A 323 7.32 -19.73 17.80
CA PHE A 323 6.40 -19.67 16.68
C PHE A 323 5.39 -18.54 16.91
N SER A 324 4.68 -18.55 18.04
CA SER A 324 3.63 -17.57 18.34
C SER A 324 3.51 -17.30 19.85
N ILE A 325 2.92 -16.14 20.16
CA ILE A 325 2.26 -15.88 21.44
C ILE A 325 0.78 -16.20 21.26
N ASP A 326 0.26 -17.09 22.10
CA ASP A 326 -1.14 -17.47 22.09
C ASP A 326 -1.85 -16.82 23.27
N TYR A 327 -2.83 -15.99 22.95
CA TYR A 327 -3.70 -15.35 23.91
C TYR A 327 -4.96 -16.17 24.11
N TYR A 328 -5.14 -16.68 25.32
CA TYR A 328 -6.36 -17.34 25.78
C TYR A 328 -7.10 -16.41 26.72
N PRO A 329 -8.30 -15.89 26.37
CA PRO A 329 -9.08 -15.10 27.31
C PRO A 329 -9.54 -15.91 28.52
N LYS A 330 -9.70 -17.24 28.35
CA LYS A 330 -10.04 -18.19 29.41
C LYS A 330 -9.53 -19.59 29.05
N ILE A 331 -8.89 -20.28 30.00
CA ILE A 331 -8.55 -21.70 29.86
C ILE A 331 -9.72 -22.57 30.32
N THR A 332 -10.02 -23.62 29.56
CA THR A 332 -11.07 -24.59 29.90
C THR A 332 -10.89 -25.14 31.30
N GLY A 333 -11.93 -25.04 32.12
CA GLY A 333 -11.92 -25.50 33.52
C GLY A 333 -11.21 -24.57 34.50
N GLN A 334 -10.72 -23.41 34.07
CA GLN A 334 -10.08 -22.40 34.93
C GLN A 334 -10.88 -21.10 34.97
N ASN A 335 -10.65 -20.29 36.01
CA ASN A 335 -11.23 -18.96 36.13
C ASN A 335 -10.36 -17.86 35.50
N TYR A 336 -9.18 -18.23 35.00
CA TYR A 336 -8.21 -17.35 34.35
C TYR A 336 -7.90 -17.81 32.91
N GLY A 337 -7.45 -16.85 32.11
CA GLY A 337 -6.84 -17.04 30.80
C GLY A 337 -5.32 -17.10 30.89
N ALA A 338 -4.66 -17.02 29.72
CA ALA A 338 -3.22 -17.16 29.61
C ALA A 338 -2.64 -16.35 28.45
N VAL A 339 -1.40 -15.89 28.63
CA VAL A 339 -0.51 -15.53 27.52
C VAL A 339 0.58 -16.58 27.46
N ARG A 340 0.54 -17.46 26.45
CA ARG A 340 1.44 -18.61 26.31
C ARG A 340 2.35 -18.43 25.11
N PHE A 341 3.51 -19.06 25.13
CA PHE A 341 4.50 -18.99 24.05
C PHE A 341 4.61 -20.38 23.41
N TRP A 342 4.18 -20.52 22.17
CA TRP A 342 4.30 -21.76 21.41
C TRP A 342 5.71 -21.88 20.84
N LEU A 343 6.38 -23.01 21.13
CA LEU A 343 7.78 -23.26 20.79
C LEU A 343 7.91 -24.41 19.77
N GLY A 344 7.09 -24.37 18.73
CA GLY A 344 7.07 -25.34 17.62
C GLY A 344 6.31 -26.64 17.94
N THR A 345 6.57 -27.27 19.08
CA THR A 345 5.93 -28.55 19.46
C THR A 345 5.25 -28.53 20.84
N ALA A 346 5.52 -27.53 21.66
CA ALA A 346 4.97 -27.40 23.00
C ALA A 346 4.92 -25.95 23.44
N TYR A 347 4.12 -25.67 24.48
CA TYR A 347 4.13 -24.39 25.17
C TYR A 347 5.31 -24.29 26.14
N GLY A 348 5.93 -23.12 26.19
CA GLY A 348 6.87 -22.77 27.25
C GLY A 348 6.21 -22.85 28.64
N ALA A 349 6.95 -23.36 29.63
CA ALA A 349 6.52 -23.41 31.04
C ALA A 349 6.73 -22.04 31.73
N TYR A 350 6.16 -20.99 31.13
CA TYR A 350 6.26 -19.60 31.58
C TYR A 350 5.19 -18.75 30.87
N GLY A 351 4.95 -17.56 31.42
CA GLY A 351 3.92 -16.64 30.94
C GLY A 351 2.83 -16.43 31.98
N PRO A 352 2.13 -15.29 31.94
CA PRO A 352 1.17 -14.92 32.96
C PRO A 352 -0.15 -15.67 32.82
N ALA A 353 -0.72 -16.08 33.95
CA ALA A 353 -2.15 -16.32 34.07
C ALA A 353 -2.84 -14.96 34.25
N ILE A 354 -3.89 -14.70 33.47
CA ILE A 354 -4.51 -13.38 33.40
C ILE A 354 -6.03 -13.47 33.45
N ILE A 355 -6.67 -12.47 34.04
CA ILE A 355 -8.13 -12.31 34.02
C ILE A 355 -8.46 -11.04 33.24
N PRO A 356 -9.04 -11.15 32.03
CA PRO A 356 -9.48 -9.98 31.27
C PRO A 356 -10.72 -9.35 31.90
N THR A 357 -10.81 -8.03 31.84
CA THR A 357 -12.01 -7.25 32.16
C THR A 357 -12.27 -6.25 31.04
N VAL A 358 -13.54 -6.10 30.63
CA VAL A 358 -13.96 -5.08 29.66
C VAL A 358 -14.74 -3.99 30.38
N SER A 359 -14.30 -2.75 30.25
CA SER A 359 -14.98 -1.59 30.80
C SER A 359 -16.17 -1.19 29.94
N VAL A 360 -17.06 -0.35 30.48
CA VAL A 360 -18.25 0.16 29.77
C VAL A 360 -17.91 0.97 28.52
N ASP A 361 -16.73 1.59 28.49
CA ASP A 361 -16.20 2.29 27.32
C ASP A 361 -15.42 1.35 26.38
N GLY A 362 -15.53 0.03 26.54
CA GLY A 362 -15.00 -0.95 25.57
C GLY A 362 -13.48 -1.09 25.58
N LYS A 363 -12.80 -0.75 26.68
CA LYS A 363 -11.38 -1.05 26.87
C LYS A 363 -11.22 -2.39 27.57
N ILE A 364 -10.14 -3.09 27.25
CA ILE A 364 -9.78 -4.35 27.90
C ILE A 364 -8.59 -4.15 28.84
N SER A 365 -8.68 -4.63 30.07
CA SER A 365 -7.58 -4.63 31.04
C SER A 365 -7.38 -6.02 31.64
N TYR A 366 -6.25 -6.23 32.29
CA TYR A 366 -5.86 -7.54 32.82
C TYR A 366 -5.40 -7.45 34.26
N VAL A 367 -5.81 -8.42 35.06
CA VAL A 367 -5.21 -8.71 36.38
C VAL A 367 -4.44 -10.01 36.27
N GLN A 368 -3.24 -10.05 36.84
CA GLN A 368 -2.45 -11.28 36.90
C GLN A 368 -2.97 -12.19 38.03
N ASP A 369 -3.24 -13.45 37.71
CA ASP A 369 -3.72 -14.50 38.62
C ASP A 369 -2.71 -15.66 38.71
N GLY A 370 -1.41 -15.32 38.72
CA GLY A 370 -0.31 -16.27 38.80
C GLY A 370 0.57 -16.36 37.54
N SER A 371 1.27 -17.48 37.39
CA SER A 371 2.20 -17.77 36.28
C SER A 371 2.17 -19.26 35.92
N TYR A 372 2.35 -19.58 34.65
CA TYR A 372 2.48 -20.96 34.15
C TYR A 372 3.88 -21.57 34.33
N GLY A 373 4.75 -20.89 35.08
CA GLY A 373 6.07 -21.37 35.48
C GLY A 373 7.11 -20.26 35.51
N THR A 374 8.38 -20.62 35.37
CA THR A 374 9.51 -19.68 35.43
C THR A 374 10.30 -19.71 34.13
N ALA A 375 10.46 -18.55 33.50
CA ALA A 375 11.25 -18.44 32.29
C ALA A 375 12.76 -18.70 32.56
N PRO A 376 13.46 -19.41 31.65
CA PRO A 376 14.91 -19.49 31.65
C PRO A 376 15.56 -18.11 31.73
N VAL A 377 16.70 -18.00 32.41
CA VAL A 377 17.36 -16.71 32.69
C VAL A 377 17.60 -15.90 31.41
N ALA A 378 18.02 -16.56 30.32
CA ALA A 378 18.34 -15.92 29.04
C ALA A 378 17.15 -15.19 28.39
N ILE A 379 15.93 -15.71 28.55
CA ILE A 379 14.72 -15.13 27.93
C ILE A 379 13.81 -14.43 28.95
N ARG A 380 14.15 -14.46 30.24
CA ARG A 380 13.34 -13.88 31.31
C ARG A 380 13.00 -12.40 31.09
N PRO A 381 13.93 -11.53 30.64
CA PRO A 381 13.59 -10.13 30.35
C PRO A 381 12.49 -10.00 29.29
N ILE A 382 12.51 -10.85 28.25
CA ILE A 382 11.52 -10.86 27.17
C ILE A 382 10.13 -11.18 27.71
N ILE A 383 10.02 -12.24 28.52
CA ILE A 383 8.76 -12.69 29.11
C ILE A 383 8.25 -11.66 30.12
N THR A 384 9.13 -11.11 30.96
CA THR A 384 8.78 -10.08 31.95
C THR A 384 8.27 -8.81 31.26
N ASN A 385 8.96 -8.31 30.24
CA ASN A 385 8.53 -7.10 29.53
C ASN A 385 7.20 -7.30 28.80
N THR A 386 7.01 -8.46 28.15
CA THR A 386 5.74 -8.82 27.51
C THR A 386 4.61 -8.86 28.54
N THR A 387 4.84 -9.54 29.67
CA THR A 387 3.86 -9.63 30.77
C THR A 387 3.50 -8.26 31.33
N ASN A 388 4.51 -7.43 31.63
CA ASN A 388 4.30 -6.09 32.17
C ASN A 388 3.49 -5.20 31.22
N ASN A 389 3.66 -5.37 29.90
CA ASN A 389 2.89 -4.60 28.92
C ASN A 389 1.42 -5.05 28.90
N PHE A 390 1.12 -6.36 28.96
CA PHE A 390 -0.27 -6.82 29.16
C PHE A 390 -0.92 -6.27 30.43
N LEU A 391 -0.14 -6.06 31.49
CA LEU A 391 -0.63 -5.56 32.78
C LEU A 391 -0.57 -4.03 32.90
N LYS A 392 -0.35 -3.32 31.78
CA LYS A 392 -0.24 -1.86 31.78
C LYS A 392 -1.52 -1.21 32.29
N GLN A 393 -1.37 -0.23 33.16
CA GLN A 393 -2.49 0.48 33.76
C GLN A 393 -3.36 1.13 32.68
N GLY A 394 -4.69 1.08 32.86
CA GLY A 394 -5.66 1.61 31.90
C GLY A 394 -6.01 0.65 30.77
N GLY A 395 -5.25 -0.44 30.59
CA GLY A 395 -5.54 -1.48 29.60
C GLY A 395 -5.35 -1.00 28.16
N PHE A 396 -6.19 -1.50 27.27
CA PHE A 396 -6.05 -1.37 25.82
C PHE A 396 -7.37 -0.97 25.15
N TYR A 397 -7.27 -0.12 24.13
CA TYR A 397 -8.27 -0.08 23.07
C TYR A 397 -8.14 -1.35 22.23
N VAL A 398 -9.26 -1.92 21.79
CA VAL A 398 -9.26 -3.05 20.84
C VAL A 398 -9.76 -2.54 19.49
N ILE A 399 -8.87 -2.50 18.52
CA ILE A 399 -9.14 -2.00 17.16
C ILE A 399 -9.19 -3.20 16.22
N GLN A 400 -10.33 -3.45 15.61
CA GLN A 400 -10.44 -4.47 14.57
C GLN A 400 -10.00 -3.87 13.25
N THR A 401 -8.85 -4.30 12.73
CA THR A 401 -8.26 -3.76 11.49
C THR A 401 -8.64 -4.58 10.25
N ASP A 402 -9.06 -5.84 10.45
CA ASP A 402 -9.65 -6.74 9.45
C ASP A 402 -10.59 -7.77 10.12
N THR A 403 -11.26 -8.61 9.34
CA THR A 403 -12.26 -9.60 9.77
C THR A 403 -11.79 -10.48 10.94
N LYS A 404 -10.50 -10.79 11.01
CA LYS A 404 -9.89 -11.59 12.08
C LYS A 404 -8.63 -10.96 12.68
N VAL A 405 -8.36 -9.70 12.40
CA VAL A 405 -7.16 -9.02 12.89
C VAL A 405 -7.54 -7.95 13.90
N TYR A 406 -6.95 -8.04 15.09
CA TYR A 406 -7.26 -7.20 16.25
C TYR A 406 -5.98 -6.62 16.84
N ASP A 407 -5.91 -5.29 16.90
CA ASP A 407 -4.84 -4.58 17.58
C ASP A 407 -5.28 -4.18 18.99
N MET A 408 -4.51 -4.60 19.98
CA MET A 408 -4.65 -4.16 21.35
C MET A 408 -3.67 -3.02 21.62
N VAL A 409 -4.18 -1.79 21.66
CA VAL A 409 -3.38 -0.55 21.74
C VAL A 409 -3.44 0.04 23.14
N ALA A 410 -2.29 0.22 23.79
CA ALA A 410 -2.20 0.69 25.16
C ALA A 410 -2.87 2.05 25.35
N VAL A 411 -3.77 2.17 26.33
CA VAL A 411 -4.53 3.40 26.60
C VAL A 411 -3.65 4.51 27.16
N ALA A 412 -2.61 4.15 27.93
CA ALA A 412 -1.79 5.11 28.66
C ALA A 412 -1.06 6.11 27.75
N ASP A 413 -0.58 5.64 26.60
CA ASP A 413 0.27 6.42 25.69
C ASP A 413 0.08 6.09 24.21
N ALA A 414 -0.65 5.03 23.86
CA ALA A 414 -0.74 4.46 22.51
C ALA A 414 0.62 4.15 21.87
N ARG A 415 1.70 4.03 22.66
CA ARG A 415 3.07 3.78 22.17
C ARG A 415 3.42 2.30 22.20
N SER A 416 2.56 1.45 22.74
CA SER A 416 2.66 0.01 22.63
C SER A 416 1.37 -0.62 22.14
N TRP A 417 1.48 -1.60 21.24
CA TRP A 417 0.35 -2.39 20.78
C TRP A 417 0.79 -3.80 20.38
N ILE A 418 -0.14 -4.74 20.43
CA ILE A 418 0.06 -6.12 19.97
C ILE A 418 -1.07 -6.49 19.01
N THR A 419 -0.70 -7.14 17.91
CA THR A 419 -1.64 -7.58 16.87
C THR A 419 -1.92 -9.06 17.03
N PHE A 420 -3.21 -9.41 17.05
CA PHE A 420 -3.69 -10.77 17.06
C PHE A 420 -4.41 -11.10 15.76
N GLU A 421 -4.09 -12.24 15.17
CA GLU A 421 -4.64 -12.71 13.88
C GLU A 421 -4.90 -14.21 13.86
#